data_AF-A0A024FTB6-F1
#
_entry.id   AF-A0A024FTB6-F1
#
_cell.length_a   1.000
_cell.length_b   1.000
_cell.length_c   1.000
_cell.angle_alpha   90.00
_cell.angle_beta   90.00
_cell.angle_gamma   90.00
#
_symmetry.space_group_name_H-M   'P 1'
#
loop_
_entity.id
_entity.type
_entity.pdbx_description
1 polymer ?
#
loop_
_entity_poly.entity_id
_entity_poly.type
_entity_poly.pdbx_seq_one_letter_code
_entity_poly.pdbx_strand_id
1 'polypeptide(L)'
;MTPFWTLFVLLLSWTLFSVARSKEETRCIGWRATSNCSPHAIKNPKKDRSCKETISKGESGFCECEGRRRVRDSTCDHHPFTCEEACKVASSAELSYPKGFEFVTCGSSIKLVNEETRFRLHSHEISYGTGSQQQSVTAHSSRNDVNSYWIVKEENEETPCNTGEKIQCGSKIRLEHASTRRNLHSHNFKAPLTKSHDEVSAFGVAGEGDSFDSWVLECLEDMQCTAAGQCEDGGYWKRGSLVRLRNAITGTYLLTSNQKRFDDSNCPQCPINGQQEVSAASKVDEKTTWFAEEGIYVI
;
A
#
# COMPACT_ATOMS: atom_id res chain seq x y z
N MET A 1 4.76 -21.61 -87.39
CA MET A 1 3.66 -22.09 -86.54
C MET A 1 3.58 -21.19 -85.31
N THR A 2 2.43 -20.55 -85.11
CA THR A 2 1.93 -19.85 -83.91
C THR A 2 1.67 -20.83 -82.73
N PRO A 3 1.21 -20.44 -81.51
CA PRO A 3 1.01 -19.12 -80.89
C PRO A 3 1.51 -18.94 -79.42
N PHE A 4 1.55 -17.68 -79.00
CA PHE A 4 1.17 -17.11 -77.69
C PHE A 4 0.84 -18.02 -76.50
N TRP A 5 1.55 -17.83 -75.38
CA TRP A 5 0.99 -17.93 -74.03
C TRP A 5 1.46 -16.73 -73.20
N THR A 6 0.54 -15.79 -72.97
CA THR A 6 0.65 -14.68 -72.01
C THR A 6 0.50 -15.24 -70.59
N LEU A 7 1.55 -15.14 -69.76
CA LEU A 7 1.44 -15.34 -68.31
C LEU A 7 1.13 -13.99 -67.65
N PHE A 8 -0.13 -13.78 -67.26
CA PHE A 8 -0.53 -12.69 -66.37
C PHE A 8 -0.10 -13.05 -64.94
N VAL A 9 0.92 -12.36 -64.41
CA VAL A 9 1.24 -12.41 -62.98
C VAL A 9 0.31 -11.43 -62.26
N LEU A 10 -0.77 -11.95 -61.67
CA LEU A 10 -1.59 -11.19 -60.72
C LEU A 10 -0.79 -10.98 -59.43
N LEU A 11 -0.14 -9.82 -59.31
CA LEU A 11 0.33 -9.31 -58.02
C LEU A 11 -0.89 -8.95 -57.17
N LEU A 12 -1.39 -9.93 -56.41
CA LEU A 12 -2.26 -9.65 -55.27
C LEU A 12 -1.39 -9.00 -54.19
N SER A 13 -1.33 -7.66 -54.20
CA SER A 13 -0.81 -6.92 -53.06
C SER A 13 -1.74 -7.18 -51.88
N TRP A 14 -1.34 -8.09 -50.99
CA TRP A 14 -1.94 -8.18 -49.68
C TRP A 14 -1.49 -6.94 -48.92
N THR A 15 -2.27 -5.87 -49.00
CA THR A 15 -2.21 -4.81 -48.00
C THR A 15 -2.57 -5.45 -46.67
N LEU A 16 -1.55 -5.79 -45.88
CA LEU A 16 -1.69 -6.07 -44.47
C LEU A 16 -2.26 -4.79 -43.85
N PHE A 17 -3.59 -4.72 -43.79
CA PHE A 17 -4.27 -3.85 -42.84
C PHE A 17 -3.88 -4.37 -41.47
N SER A 18 -2.79 -3.83 -40.93
CA SER A 18 -2.53 -3.88 -39.51
C SER A 18 -3.68 -3.12 -38.85
N VAL A 19 -4.72 -3.86 -38.44
CA VAL A 19 -5.70 -3.35 -37.50
C VAL A 19 -4.89 -3.06 -36.24
N ALA A 20 -4.49 -1.79 -36.09
CA ALA A 20 -3.98 -1.27 -34.84
C ALA A 20 -5.08 -1.55 -33.81
N ARG A 21 -4.86 -2.60 -33.00
CA ARG A 21 -5.73 -2.91 -31.87
C ARG A 21 -5.67 -1.68 -30.96
N SER A 22 -6.77 -0.94 -30.91
CA SER A 22 -6.94 0.18 -29.98
C SER A 22 -6.70 -0.34 -28.56
N LYS A 23 -5.55 0.01 -27.97
CA LYS A 23 -5.25 -0.24 -26.55
C LYS A 23 -6.05 0.72 -25.66
N GLU A 24 -7.37 0.65 -25.72
CA GLU A 24 -8.21 1.50 -24.87
C GLU A 24 -9.50 0.80 -24.40
N GLU A 25 -9.41 -0.51 -24.15
CA GLU A 25 -10.46 -1.24 -23.45
C GLU A 25 -10.12 -1.31 -21.95
N THR A 26 -10.76 -0.39 -21.20
CA THR A 26 -11.21 -0.50 -19.80
C THR A 26 -10.20 -0.88 -18.69
N ARG A 27 -9.50 0.15 -18.19
CA ARG A 27 -8.70 0.15 -16.93
C ARG A 27 -9.53 0.11 -15.63
N CYS A 28 -10.80 -0.29 -15.67
CA CYS A 28 -11.70 -0.26 -14.51
C CYS A 28 -12.05 -1.67 -14.05
N ILE A 29 -11.97 -1.91 -12.73
CA ILE A 29 -12.36 -3.17 -12.09
C ILE A 29 -13.80 -3.08 -11.59
N GLY A 30 -14.18 -2.00 -10.91
CA GLY A 30 -15.56 -1.78 -10.47
C GLY A 30 -15.70 -0.82 -9.30
N TRP A 31 -16.94 -0.63 -8.85
CA TRP A 31 -17.27 0.11 -7.63
C TRP A 31 -17.25 -0.82 -6.42
N ARG A 32 -16.55 -0.39 -5.36
CA ARG A 32 -16.53 -1.05 -4.05
C ARG A 32 -17.33 -0.25 -3.06
N ALA A 33 -18.51 -0.74 -2.72
CA ALA A 33 -19.41 -0.06 -1.79
C ALA A 33 -18.93 -0.21 -0.34
N THR A 34 -19.23 0.79 0.46
CA THR A 34 -18.89 0.87 1.88
C THR A 34 -20.09 1.32 2.71
N SER A 35 -20.04 1.15 4.02
CA SER A 35 -21.10 1.57 4.94
C SER A 35 -20.90 3.00 5.50
N ASN A 36 -21.89 3.49 6.26
CA ASN A 36 -21.79 4.71 7.07
C ASN A 36 -21.33 5.97 6.33
N CYS A 37 -21.70 6.10 5.06
CA CYS A 37 -21.40 7.25 4.22
C CYS A 37 -19.90 7.61 4.14
N SER A 38 -19.02 6.64 4.35
CA SER A 38 -17.58 6.84 4.38
C SER A 38 -16.88 5.84 3.47
N PRO A 39 -16.06 6.29 2.51
CA PRO A 39 -15.31 5.40 1.60
C PRO A 39 -14.28 4.52 2.31
N HIS A 40 -14.03 4.77 3.60
CA HIS A 40 -13.07 4.03 4.43
C HIS A 40 -13.75 3.12 5.46
N ALA A 41 -15.08 3.05 5.45
CA ALA A 41 -15.83 2.17 6.33
C ALA A 41 -15.74 0.70 5.88
N ILE A 42 -16.50 -0.15 6.57
CA ILE A 42 -16.58 -1.58 6.26
C ILE A 42 -17.17 -1.76 4.85
N LYS A 43 -16.56 -2.65 4.07
CA LYS A 43 -17.01 -3.00 2.71
C LYS A 43 -18.44 -3.56 2.75
N ASN A 44 -19.24 -3.24 1.72
CA ASN A 44 -20.58 -3.77 1.51
C ASN A 44 -20.69 -4.43 0.13
N PRO A 45 -20.16 -5.67 -0.04
CA PRO A 45 -20.06 -6.31 -1.36
C PRO A 45 -21.41 -6.50 -2.07
N LYS A 46 -22.52 -6.53 -1.32
CA LYS A 46 -23.88 -6.64 -1.90
C LYS A 46 -24.29 -5.39 -2.68
N LYS A 47 -23.59 -4.26 -2.50
CA LYS A 47 -23.83 -2.99 -3.20
C LYS A 47 -22.69 -2.62 -4.15
N ASP A 48 -21.74 -3.54 -4.38
CA ASP A 48 -20.73 -3.34 -5.43
C ASP A 48 -21.42 -3.26 -6.80
N ARG A 49 -20.81 -2.50 -7.70
CA ARG A 49 -21.38 -2.23 -9.03
C ARG A 49 -20.33 -2.38 -10.11
N SER A 50 -20.77 -2.70 -11.31
CA SER A 50 -19.91 -2.75 -12.50
C SER A 50 -19.48 -1.35 -12.93
N CYS A 51 -18.43 -1.27 -13.75
CA CYS A 51 -17.82 0.00 -14.15
C CYS A 51 -18.77 0.98 -14.86
N LYS A 52 -19.79 0.47 -15.56
CA LYS A 52 -20.72 1.28 -16.37
C LYS A 52 -21.97 1.69 -15.60
N GLU A 53 -22.20 1.11 -14.42
CA GLU A 53 -23.33 1.49 -13.58
C GLU A 53 -23.09 2.86 -12.94
N THR A 54 -24.17 3.66 -12.89
CA THR A 54 -24.14 4.97 -12.26
C THR A 54 -24.19 4.83 -10.74
N ILE A 55 -23.19 5.40 -10.08
CA ILE A 55 -23.17 5.56 -8.62
C ILE A 55 -23.95 6.83 -8.31
N SER A 56 -25.01 6.71 -7.50
CA SER A 56 -25.92 7.81 -7.20
C SER A 56 -25.62 8.43 -5.84
N LYS A 57 -26.08 9.67 -5.63
CA LYS A 57 -26.03 10.32 -4.32
C LYS A 57 -26.68 9.42 -3.25
N GLY A 58 -26.07 9.35 -2.07
CA GLY A 58 -26.48 8.46 -0.98
C GLY A 58 -25.71 7.13 -0.93
N GLU A 59 -24.84 6.87 -1.90
CA GLU A 59 -23.92 5.72 -1.88
C GLU A 59 -22.52 6.17 -1.42
N SER A 60 -21.78 5.29 -0.74
CA SER A 60 -20.38 5.56 -0.36
C SER A 60 -19.48 4.40 -0.74
N GLY A 61 -18.22 4.71 -1.05
CA GLY A 61 -17.29 3.73 -1.58
C GLY A 61 -16.21 4.35 -2.45
N PHE A 62 -15.60 3.52 -3.27
CA PHE A 62 -14.52 3.94 -4.17
C PHE A 62 -14.51 3.11 -5.46
N CYS A 63 -13.91 3.66 -6.50
CA CYS A 63 -13.66 2.92 -7.73
C CYS A 63 -12.30 2.22 -7.66
N GLU A 64 -12.32 0.94 -7.96
CA GLU A 64 -11.14 0.12 -8.16
C GLU A 64 -10.80 0.09 -9.66
N CYS A 65 -9.56 0.44 -9.97
CA CYS A 65 -9.00 0.45 -11.31
C CYS A 65 -7.83 -0.54 -11.38
N GLU A 66 -7.41 -0.89 -12.60
CA GLU A 66 -6.23 -1.73 -12.81
C GLU A 66 -4.98 -1.17 -12.12
N GLY A 67 -4.06 -2.06 -11.76
CA GLY A 67 -2.81 -1.70 -11.07
C GLY A 67 -2.99 -1.34 -9.60
N ARG A 68 -3.97 -1.94 -8.90
CA ARG A 68 -4.31 -1.66 -7.48
C ARG A 68 -4.64 -0.19 -7.19
N ARG A 69 -5.09 0.53 -8.21
CA ARG A 69 -5.36 1.95 -8.12
C ARG A 69 -6.78 2.19 -7.63
N ARG A 70 -6.89 2.95 -6.55
CA ARG A 70 -8.15 3.36 -5.95
C ARG A 70 -8.41 4.84 -6.24
N VAL A 71 -9.56 5.16 -6.82
CA VAL A 71 -9.96 6.53 -7.19
C VAL A 71 -11.40 6.84 -6.74
N ARG A 72 -11.78 8.12 -6.77
CA ARG A 72 -13.12 8.59 -6.39
C ARG A 72 -13.58 8.05 -5.03
N ASP A 73 -12.77 8.28 -3.99
CA ASP A 73 -13.20 8.11 -2.61
C ASP A 73 -14.42 9.00 -2.34
N SER A 74 -15.60 8.39 -2.25
CA SER A 74 -16.87 9.12 -2.26
C SER A 74 -17.68 8.81 -0.99
N THR A 75 -18.11 9.88 -0.33
CA THR A 75 -19.11 9.85 0.76
C THR A 75 -20.51 9.89 0.17
N CYS A 76 -21.57 9.70 0.97
CA CYS A 76 -22.95 9.80 0.47
C CYS A 76 -23.31 11.14 -0.22
N ASP A 77 -22.51 12.19 -0.06
CA ASP A 77 -22.72 13.48 -0.70
C ASP A 77 -21.79 13.68 -1.90
N HIS A 78 -22.15 13.05 -3.02
CA HIS A 78 -21.47 13.22 -4.30
C HIS A 78 -22.47 13.37 -5.45
N HIS A 79 -22.03 14.00 -6.54
CA HIS A 79 -22.79 13.99 -7.81
C HIS A 79 -22.72 12.62 -8.46
N PRO A 80 -23.71 12.19 -9.26
CA PRO A 80 -23.65 10.89 -9.93
C PRO A 80 -22.44 10.75 -10.87
N PHE A 81 -21.83 9.57 -10.92
CA PHE A 81 -20.69 9.27 -11.80
C PHE A 81 -20.59 7.76 -12.09
N THR A 82 -19.73 7.38 -13.03
CA THR A 82 -19.39 5.97 -13.29
C THR A 82 -17.92 5.68 -12.96
N CYS A 83 -17.62 4.43 -12.55
CA CYS A 83 -16.22 4.05 -12.35
C CYS A 83 -15.44 3.95 -13.66
N GLU A 84 -16.11 3.70 -14.78
CA GLU A 84 -15.49 3.76 -16.10
C GLU A 84 -14.90 5.16 -16.37
N GLU A 85 -15.66 6.23 -16.13
CA GLU A 85 -15.17 7.60 -16.26
C GLU A 85 -14.09 7.94 -15.21
N ALA A 86 -14.28 7.49 -13.98
CA ALA A 86 -13.32 7.71 -12.91
C ALA A 86 -11.95 7.09 -13.21
N CYS A 87 -11.94 5.89 -13.81
CA CYS A 87 -10.72 5.17 -14.16
C CYS A 87 -10.13 5.61 -15.51
N LYS A 88 -10.92 6.21 -16.41
CA LYS A 88 -10.49 6.81 -17.69
C LYS A 88 -9.58 8.01 -17.50
N VAL A 89 -9.73 8.75 -16.39
CA VAL A 89 -8.72 9.74 -16.04
C VAL A 89 -7.43 8.96 -15.83
N ALA A 90 -6.53 9.06 -16.81
CA ALA A 90 -5.16 8.67 -16.66
C ALA A 90 -4.68 9.43 -15.43
N SER A 91 -4.58 8.71 -14.31
CA SER A 91 -3.56 9.05 -13.33
C SER A 91 -2.33 9.31 -14.16
N SER A 92 -1.69 10.46 -13.97
CA SER A 92 -0.48 10.93 -14.64
C SER A 92 0.74 10.02 -14.43
N ALA A 93 0.54 8.72 -14.25
CA ALA A 93 1.52 7.69 -14.06
C ALA A 93 0.92 6.36 -14.54
N GLU A 94 1.24 5.96 -15.77
CA GLU A 94 1.96 4.69 -15.87
C GLU A 94 3.08 4.83 -14.83
N LEU A 95 3.08 4.02 -13.76
CA LEU A 95 4.06 4.11 -12.66
C LEU A 95 5.47 3.70 -13.16
N SER A 96 5.97 4.41 -14.16
CA SER A 96 7.35 4.45 -14.57
C SER A 96 8.03 5.40 -13.61
N TYR A 97 8.55 4.87 -12.51
CA TYR A 97 9.50 5.63 -11.71
C TYR A 97 10.68 6.05 -12.60
N PRO A 98 11.20 7.28 -12.50
CA PRO A 98 12.43 7.63 -13.17
C PRO A 98 13.50 6.59 -12.83
N LYS A 99 14.31 6.19 -13.82
CA LYS A 99 15.35 5.18 -13.65
C LYS A 99 16.19 5.48 -12.40
N GLY A 100 16.31 4.51 -11.50
CA GLY A 100 16.99 4.67 -10.21
C GLY A 100 16.08 4.93 -9.01
N PHE A 101 14.86 5.42 -9.22
CA PHE A 101 13.86 5.62 -8.15
C PHE A 101 12.89 4.45 -8.00
N GLU A 102 13.25 3.27 -8.49
CA GLU A 102 12.39 2.08 -8.51
C GLU A 102 12.35 1.36 -7.16
N PHE A 103 13.35 1.60 -6.30
CA PHE A 103 13.57 0.86 -5.06
C PHE A 103 13.43 1.76 -3.84
N VAL A 104 13.03 1.16 -2.72
CA VAL A 104 13.16 1.75 -1.39
C VAL A 104 14.61 1.57 -0.95
N THR A 105 15.22 2.64 -0.46
CA THR A 105 16.63 2.67 -0.06
C THR A 105 16.79 3.11 1.39
N CYS A 106 17.92 2.76 1.99
CA CYS A 106 18.33 3.21 3.31
C CYS A 106 18.38 4.74 3.36
N GLY A 107 17.82 5.32 4.44
CA GLY A 107 17.68 6.77 4.63
C GLY A 107 16.46 7.39 3.93
N SER A 108 15.74 6.65 3.10
CA SER A 108 14.49 7.14 2.50
C SER A 108 13.42 7.38 3.56
N SER A 109 12.62 8.43 3.36
CA SER A 109 11.45 8.73 4.20
C SER A 109 10.17 8.33 3.47
N ILE A 110 9.50 7.28 3.93
CA ILE A 110 8.36 6.66 3.26
C ILE A 110 7.07 6.83 4.06
N LYS A 111 5.93 6.75 3.37
CA LYS A 111 4.63 6.47 3.99
C LYS A 111 4.27 5.03 3.68
N LEU A 112 4.12 4.25 4.73
CA LEU A 112 3.71 2.86 4.61
C LEU A 112 2.17 2.78 4.58
N VAL A 113 1.60 2.34 3.46
CA VAL A 113 0.16 2.32 3.22
C VAL A 113 -0.36 0.89 3.33
N ASN A 114 -1.40 0.67 4.13
CA ASN A 114 -2.07 -0.63 4.18
C ASN A 114 -2.87 -0.87 2.90
N GLU A 115 -2.75 -2.05 2.30
CA GLU A 115 -3.38 -2.35 1.01
C GLU A 115 -4.91 -2.39 1.09
N GLU A 116 -5.47 -2.97 2.15
CA GLU A 116 -6.92 -3.13 2.29
C GLU A 116 -7.59 -1.79 2.66
N THR A 117 -7.11 -1.13 3.73
CA THR A 117 -7.77 0.04 4.28
C THR A 117 -7.36 1.34 3.59
N ARG A 118 -6.17 1.34 2.95
CA ARG A 118 -5.50 2.53 2.41
C ARG A 118 -5.24 3.59 3.48
N PHE A 119 -5.03 3.17 4.73
CA PHE A 119 -4.55 4.07 5.78
C PHE A 119 -3.02 4.02 5.83
N ARG A 120 -2.40 5.12 6.22
CA ARG A 120 -0.95 5.23 6.37
C ARG A 120 -0.54 4.98 7.80
N LEU A 121 0.53 4.21 8.00
CA LEU A 121 1.16 4.07 9.29
C LEU A 121 1.51 5.46 9.84
N HIS A 122 1.16 5.71 11.09
CA HIS A 122 1.16 7.05 11.67
C HIS A 122 1.52 6.99 13.16
N SER A 123 2.19 8.02 13.67
CA SER A 123 2.45 8.18 15.09
C SER A 123 2.46 9.66 15.47
N HIS A 124 2.40 9.99 16.74
CA HIS A 124 2.28 11.37 17.24
C HIS A 124 2.59 11.40 18.74
N GLU A 125 2.68 12.58 19.34
CA GLU A 125 3.08 12.76 20.75
C GLU A 125 1.98 12.42 21.78
N ILE A 126 1.24 11.33 21.55
CA ILE A 126 0.24 10.82 22.49
C ILE A 126 0.58 9.37 22.81
N SER A 127 0.67 9.07 24.10
CA SER A 127 0.90 7.72 24.60
C SER A 127 -0.40 6.94 24.77
N TYR A 128 -0.31 5.61 24.72
CA TYR A 128 -1.42 4.77 25.12
C TYR A 128 -1.75 4.97 26.62
N GLY A 129 -3.03 4.99 26.97
CA GLY A 129 -3.47 4.99 28.37
C GLY A 129 -3.46 3.59 29.02
N THR A 130 -3.21 2.55 28.24
CA THR A 130 -3.15 1.15 28.67
C THR A 130 -1.91 0.48 28.11
N GLY A 131 -1.66 -0.78 28.49
CA GLY A 131 -0.54 -1.54 27.94
C GLY A 131 0.80 -0.98 28.41
N SER A 132 1.70 -0.72 27.48
CA SER A 132 3.06 -0.25 27.82
C SER A 132 3.14 1.22 28.21
N GLN A 133 2.09 2.00 27.92
CA GLN A 133 2.07 3.47 28.06
C GLN A 133 3.10 4.20 27.19
N GLN A 134 3.67 3.52 26.19
CA GLN A 134 4.55 4.14 25.20
C GLN A 134 3.76 4.98 24.19
N GLN A 135 4.48 5.71 23.33
CA GLN A 135 3.89 6.52 22.28
C GLN A 135 3.05 5.65 21.34
N SER A 136 1.85 6.11 21.01
CA SER A 136 0.90 5.35 20.21
C SER A 136 1.26 5.33 18.73
N VAL A 137 0.94 4.22 18.07
CA VAL A 137 1.06 4.05 16.63
C VAL A 137 -0.30 3.64 16.10
N THR A 138 -0.76 4.36 15.09
CA THR A 138 -2.08 4.21 14.51
C THR A 138 -1.98 4.19 13.00
N ALA A 139 -3.11 3.97 12.33
CA ALA A 139 -3.21 4.23 10.90
C ALA A 139 -4.08 5.47 10.67
N HIS A 140 -3.62 6.38 9.82
CA HIS A 140 -4.27 7.66 9.52
C HIS A 140 -4.74 7.71 8.05
N SER A 141 -5.87 8.37 7.81
CA SER A 141 -6.49 8.42 6.48
C SER A 141 -5.93 9.52 5.58
N SER A 142 -5.39 10.60 6.16
CA SER A 142 -4.90 11.74 5.38
C SER A 142 -3.63 11.39 4.63
N ARG A 143 -3.63 11.64 3.32
CA ARG A 143 -2.44 11.49 2.47
C ARG A 143 -1.35 12.52 2.76
N ASN A 144 -1.74 13.69 3.24
CA ASN A 144 -0.83 14.85 3.40
C ASN A 144 -0.32 15.02 4.83
N ASP A 145 -0.61 14.07 5.72
CA ASP A 145 -0.11 14.14 7.09
C ASP A 145 1.41 13.96 7.14
N VAL A 146 2.08 14.84 7.88
CA VAL A 146 3.53 14.80 8.11
C VAL A 146 3.91 13.70 9.11
N ASN A 147 3.00 13.34 10.00
CA ASN A 147 3.17 12.30 11.02
C ASN A 147 3.00 10.87 10.46
N SER A 148 2.92 10.74 9.14
CA SER A 148 2.93 9.45 8.44
C SER A 148 4.28 9.13 7.79
N TYR A 149 5.29 9.98 7.97
CA TYR A 149 6.64 9.75 7.44
C TYR A 149 7.47 8.89 8.39
N TRP A 150 8.07 7.83 7.83
CA TRP A 150 8.96 6.91 8.53
C TRP A 150 10.27 6.80 7.75
N ILE A 151 11.40 6.94 8.44
CA ILE A 151 12.74 6.82 7.87
C ILE A 151 13.14 5.35 7.93
N VAL A 152 13.57 4.81 6.78
CA VAL A 152 14.06 3.43 6.67
C VAL A 152 15.52 3.38 7.09
N LYS A 153 15.83 2.53 8.08
CA LYS A 153 17.17 2.30 8.62
C LYS A 153 17.52 0.82 8.71
N GLU A 154 18.79 0.52 8.90
CA GLU A 154 19.28 -0.81 9.27
C GLU A 154 18.80 -1.27 10.66
N GLU A 155 18.92 -2.58 10.92
CA GLU A 155 18.69 -3.16 12.26
C GLU A 155 19.72 -2.68 13.28
N ASN A 156 21.02 -2.71 12.95
CA ASN A 156 22.11 -2.49 13.88
C ASN A 156 22.92 -1.23 13.53
N GLU A 157 22.99 -0.29 14.47
CA GLU A 157 23.77 0.95 14.35
C GLU A 157 25.28 0.74 14.24
N GLU A 158 25.77 -0.42 14.67
CA GLU A 158 27.19 -0.79 14.50
C GLU A 158 27.53 -1.09 13.02
N THR A 159 26.53 -1.46 12.22
CA THR A 159 26.67 -1.73 10.78
C THR A 159 25.67 -0.87 10.00
N PRO A 160 25.84 0.47 9.99
CA PRO A 160 24.92 1.38 9.34
C PRO A 160 24.86 1.10 7.84
N CYS A 161 23.65 1.11 7.26
CA CYS A 161 23.52 1.01 5.81
C CYS A 161 23.93 2.32 5.15
N ASN A 162 24.49 2.25 3.94
CA ASN A 162 24.83 3.47 3.21
C ASN A 162 23.54 4.16 2.77
N THR A 163 23.45 5.48 2.95
CA THR A 163 22.31 6.24 2.43
C THR A 163 22.20 6.04 0.91
N GLY A 164 21.01 5.71 0.42
CA GLY A 164 20.78 5.36 -0.99
C GLY A 164 20.98 3.88 -1.33
N GLU A 165 21.48 3.06 -0.39
CA GLU A 165 21.62 1.61 -0.58
C GLU A 165 20.25 0.93 -0.65
N LYS A 166 20.05 0.05 -1.64
CA LYS A 166 18.77 -0.67 -1.85
C LYS A 166 18.52 -1.65 -0.70
N ILE A 167 17.30 -1.66 -0.19
CA ILE A 167 16.91 -2.59 0.87
C ILE A 167 16.59 -3.95 0.27
N GLN A 168 17.23 -5.01 0.77
CA GLN A 168 17.02 -6.37 0.31
C GLN A 168 15.77 -6.99 0.95
N CYS A 169 14.96 -7.69 0.18
CA CYS A 169 13.88 -8.52 0.70
C CYS A 169 14.46 -9.61 1.61
N GLY A 170 13.82 -9.83 2.76
CA GLY A 170 14.30 -10.71 3.82
C GLY A 170 15.29 -10.06 4.79
N SER A 171 15.78 -8.85 4.49
CA SER A 171 16.62 -8.11 5.44
C SER A 171 15.80 -7.63 6.62
N LYS A 172 16.51 -7.33 7.71
CA LYS A 172 15.93 -6.70 8.88
C LYS A 172 16.17 -5.20 8.83
N ILE A 173 15.13 -4.43 9.15
CA ILE A 173 15.13 -2.97 9.10
C ILE A 173 14.55 -2.40 10.38
N ARG A 174 14.84 -1.12 10.64
CA ARG A 174 14.11 -0.28 11.59
C ARG A 174 13.36 0.81 10.84
N LEU A 175 12.20 1.19 11.39
CA LEU A 175 11.42 2.31 10.89
C LEU A 175 11.36 3.37 11.98
N GLU A 176 12.04 4.49 11.75
CA GLU A 176 12.04 5.62 12.68
C GLU A 176 10.99 6.65 12.27
N HIS A 177 10.07 6.99 13.17
CA HIS A 177 9.08 8.04 12.94
C HIS A 177 9.78 9.39 12.77
N ALA A 178 9.55 10.06 11.65
CA ALA A 178 10.31 11.25 11.26
C ALA A 178 10.16 12.42 12.25
N SER A 179 8.94 12.66 12.75
CA SER A 179 8.64 13.79 13.63
C SER A 179 9.15 13.57 15.06
N THR A 180 8.96 12.36 15.62
CA THR A 180 9.23 12.09 17.05
C THR A 180 10.55 11.37 17.29
N ARG A 181 11.23 10.91 16.23
CA ARG A 181 12.51 10.21 16.29
C ARG A 181 12.45 8.92 17.13
N ARG A 182 11.29 8.27 17.12
CA ARG A 182 11.02 7.00 17.82
C ARG A 182 10.90 5.86 16.82
N ASN A 183 11.30 4.66 17.20
CA ASN A 183 11.26 3.47 16.36
C ASN A 183 9.90 2.78 16.44
N LEU A 184 9.45 2.23 15.32
CA LEU A 184 8.33 1.30 15.29
C LEU A 184 8.68 0.05 16.11
N HIS A 185 7.89 -0.23 17.13
CA HIS A 185 8.20 -1.20 18.17
C HIS A 185 7.02 -2.16 18.38
N SER A 186 7.30 -3.41 18.69
CA SER A 186 6.28 -4.39 19.09
C SER A 186 6.82 -5.33 20.15
N HIS A 187 6.01 -5.60 21.16
CA HIS A 187 6.41 -6.32 22.38
C HIS A 187 5.24 -7.10 22.99
N ASN A 188 5.48 -7.85 24.06
CA ASN A 188 4.47 -8.70 24.70
C ASN A 188 3.50 -7.92 25.60
N PHE A 189 2.96 -6.81 25.10
CA PHE A 189 1.82 -6.09 25.67
C PHE A 189 0.60 -6.28 24.78
N LYS A 190 -0.61 -6.23 25.34
CA LYS A 190 -1.84 -6.41 24.57
C LYS A 190 -2.25 -5.11 23.88
N ALA A 191 -2.65 -5.21 22.61
CA ALA A 191 -3.10 -4.06 21.84
C ALA A 191 -4.33 -3.37 22.50
N PRO A 192 -4.52 -2.05 22.30
CA PRO A 192 -5.55 -1.28 23.01
C PRO A 192 -6.99 -1.75 22.73
N LEU A 193 -7.35 -2.06 21.49
CA LEU A 193 -8.68 -2.50 21.09
C LEU A 193 -8.77 -4.02 20.87
N THR A 194 -7.73 -4.64 20.33
CA THR A 194 -7.72 -6.08 20.01
C THR A 194 -6.84 -6.86 20.98
N LYS A 195 -7.44 -7.32 22.09
CA LYS A 195 -6.70 -7.96 23.21
C LYS A 195 -5.95 -9.26 22.88
N SER A 196 -6.26 -9.89 21.75
CA SER A 196 -5.56 -11.07 21.24
C SER A 196 -4.29 -10.74 20.45
N HIS A 197 -4.03 -9.47 20.15
CA HIS A 197 -2.87 -9.01 19.39
C HIS A 197 -1.83 -8.37 20.31
N ASP A 198 -0.62 -8.26 19.81
CA ASP A 198 0.47 -7.53 20.42
C ASP A 198 0.33 -6.02 20.12
N GLU A 199 0.66 -5.21 21.12
CA GLU A 199 0.70 -3.76 21.02
C GLU A 199 1.87 -3.34 20.11
N VAL A 200 1.56 -2.45 19.16
CA VAL A 200 2.55 -1.75 18.36
C VAL A 200 2.61 -0.30 18.83
N SER A 201 3.80 0.16 19.15
CA SER A 201 4.10 1.46 19.74
C SER A 201 5.27 2.12 19.02
N ALA A 202 5.53 3.38 19.38
CA ALA A 202 6.76 4.07 19.01
C ALA A 202 7.65 4.17 20.26
N PHE A 203 8.82 3.55 20.21
CA PHE A 203 9.73 3.41 21.34
C PHE A 203 11.08 4.08 21.08
N GLY A 204 11.89 4.24 22.13
CA GLY A 204 13.22 4.80 21.98
C GLY A 204 13.25 6.32 21.91
N VAL A 205 14.45 6.87 21.67
CA VAL A 205 14.72 8.32 21.57
C VAL A 205 15.80 8.53 20.52
N ALA A 206 15.61 9.49 19.61
CA ALA A 206 16.60 9.83 18.58
C ALA A 206 16.98 8.67 17.64
N GLY A 207 16.14 7.65 17.53
CA GLY A 207 16.40 6.42 16.78
C GLY A 207 17.06 5.30 17.59
N GLU A 208 17.49 5.57 18.82
CA GLU A 208 18.02 4.55 19.74
C GLU A 208 16.88 3.73 20.33
N GLY A 209 17.02 2.41 20.33
CA GLY A 209 16.03 1.52 20.93
C GLY A 209 16.59 0.11 21.14
N ASP A 210 15.78 -0.93 20.95
CA ASP A 210 16.17 -2.30 21.28
C ASP A 210 15.84 -3.31 20.17
N SER A 211 16.10 -4.60 20.43
CA SER A 211 15.89 -5.67 19.45
C SER A 211 14.44 -5.83 18.98
N PHE A 212 13.45 -5.33 19.73
CA PHE A 212 12.03 -5.37 19.36
C PHE A 212 11.65 -4.28 18.34
N ASP A 213 12.57 -3.37 18.02
CA ASP A 213 12.42 -2.42 16.91
C ASP A 213 12.74 -3.03 15.55
N SER A 214 13.26 -4.27 15.52
CA SER A 214 13.71 -4.96 14.32
C SER A 214 12.55 -5.63 13.59
N TRP A 215 12.36 -5.29 12.31
CA TRP A 215 11.33 -5.86 11.44
C TRP A 215 11.97 -6.54 10.24
N VAL A 216 11.62 -7.81 10.01
CA VAL A 216 11.95 -8.55 8.79
C VAL A 216 11.02 -8.06 7.67
N LEU A 217 11.62 -7.57 6.60
CA LEU A 217 10.90 -7.13 5.40
C LEU A 217 10.61 -8.34 4.51
N GLU A 218 9.35 -8.71 4.37
CA GLU A 218 8.91 -9.81 3.51
C GLU A 218 8.23 -9.25 2.27
N CYS A 219 8.89 -9.32 1.11
CA CYS A 219 8.31 -8.88 -0.16
C CYS A 219 7.34 -9.94 -0.70
N LEU A 220 6.15 -9.51 -1.16
CA LEU A 220 5.07 -10.37 -1.64
C LEU A 220 5.07 -10.49 -3.17
N GLU A 221 6.19 -10.18 -3.82
CA GLU A 221 6.23 -10.24 -5.28
C GLU A 221 5.96 -11.65 -5.79
N ASP A 222 5.08 -11.71 -6.79
CA ASP A 222 4.97 -12.88 -7.65
C ASP A 222 6.33 -13.05 -8.33
N MET A 223 6.96 -14.21 -8.10
CA MET A 223 8.06 -14.71 -8.90
C MET A 223 7.61 -14.65 -10.38
N GLN A 224 7.86 -13.55 -11.08
CA GLN A 224 7.67 -13.47 -12.52
C GLN A 224 8.84 -14.19 -13.15
N CYS A 225 8.73 -15.51 -13.15
CA CYS A 225 9.63 -16.37 -13.88
C CYS A 225 9.25 -16.24 -15.37
N THR A 226 10.25 -16.00 -16.20
CA THR A 226 10.09 -16.21 -17.64
C THR A 226 9.65 -17.65 -17.91
N ALA A 227 9.03 -17.92 -19.06
CA ALA A 227 8.71 -19.29 -19.48
C ALA A 227 9.96 -20.20 -19.59
N ALA A 228 11.16 -19.61 -19.59
CA ALA A 228 12.46 -20.27 -19.55
C ALA A 228 12.99 -20.55 -18.13
N GLY A 229 12.21 -20.24 -17.07
CA GLY A 229 12.60 -20.48 -15.68
C GLY A 229 13.63 -19.51 -15.12
N GLN A 230 13.97 -18.44 -15.85
CA GLN A 230 14.74 -17.32 -15.29
C GLN A 230 13.79 -16.41 -14.53
N CYS A 231 13.86 -16.47 -13.21
CA CYS A 231 13.21 -15.52 -12.32
C CYS A 231 14.27 -14.45 -11.98
N GLU A 232 14.22 -13.29 -12.64
CA GLU A 232 15.02 -12.14 -12.24
C GLU A 232 14.19 -11.27 -11.30
N ASP A 233 14.15 -11.66 -10.02
CA ASP A 233 13.88 -10.68 -8.99
C ASP A 233 15.23 -10.17 -8.49
N GLY A 234 15.43 -8.86 -8.51
CA GLY A 234 16.58 -8.26 -7.84
C GLY A 234 16.61 -8.58 -6.34
N GLY A 235 15.52 -9.11 -5.77
CA GLY A 235 15.43 -9.46 -4.36
C GLY A 235 15.46 -8.20 -3.49
N TYR A 236 15.07 -7.05 -4.05
CA TYR A 236 15.10 -5.74 -3.40
C TYR A 236 13.68 -5.20 -3.27
N TRP A 237 13.47 -4.37 -2.25
CA TRP A 237 12.19 -3.72 -2.00
C TRP A 237 11.87 -2.69 -3.09
N LYS A 238 11.00 -3.06 -4.03
CA LYS A 238 10.51 -2.15 -5.07
C LYS A 238 9.43 -1.23 -4.51
N ARG A 239 9.40 0.00 -5.01
CA ARG A 239 8.35 0.96 -4.69
C ARG A 239 7.02 0.48 -5.25
N GLY A 240 5.97 0.71 -4.46
CA GLY A 240 4.64 0.24 -4.79
C GLY A 240 4.44 -1.26 -4.61
N SER A 241 5.49 -2.10 -4.58
CA SER A 241 5.37 -3.53 -4.33
C SER A 241 4.82 -3.81 -2.93
N LEU A 242 4.02 -4.89 -2.85
CA LEU A 242 3.42 -5.33 -1.60
C LEU A 242 4.48 -5.98 -0.72
N VAL A 243 4.43 -5.64 0.56
CA VAL A 243 5.32 -6.15 1.60
C VAL A 243 4.54 -6.50 2.87
N ARG A 244 5.15 -7.33 3.70
CA ARG A 244 4.79 -7.59 5.09
C ARG A 244 5.97 -7.21 5.96
N LEU A 245 5.67 -6.73 7.16
CA LEU A 245 6.66 -6.47 8.19
C LEU A 245 6.40 -7.44 9.34
N ARG A 246 7.34 -8.36 9.55
CA ARG A 246 7.29 -9.32 10.67
C ARG A 246 8.28 -8.88 11.72
N ASN A 247 7.84 -8.67 12.95
CA ASN A 247 8.75 -8.34 14.03
C ASN A 247 9.74 -9.50 14.24
N ALA A 248 11.04 -9.19 14.30
CA ALA A 248 12.10 -10.20 14.33
C ALA A 248 12.09 -11.03 15.63
N ILE A 249 11.59 -10.47 16.73
CA ILE A 249 11.60 -11.09 18.05
C ILE A 249 10.27 -11.80 18.34
N THR A 250 9.14 -11.10 18.22
CA THR A 250 7.81 -11.69 18.51
C THR A 250 7.32 -12.60 17.38
N GLY A 251 7.84 -12.44 16.16
CA GLY A 251 7.38 -13.17 14.98
C GLY A 251 5.98 -12.79 14.51
N THR A 252 5.40 -11.72 15.06
CA THR A 252 4.06 -11.23 14.70
C THR A 252 4.14 -10.18 13.57
N TYR A 253 3.08 -10.08 12.78
CA TYR A 253 3.02 -9.23 11.58
C TYR A 253 2.27 -7.94 11.86
N LEU A 254 2.84 -6.82 11.40
CA LEU A 254 2.20 -5.51 11.45
C LEU A 254 0.90 -5.51 10.65
N LEU A 255 -0.20 -5.10 11.26
CA LEU A 255 -1.51 -5.06 10.60
C LEU A 255 -2.39 -3.91 11.10
N THR A 256 -3.38 -3.57 10.26
CA THR A 256 -4.46 -2.66 10.64
C THR A 256 -5.78 -3.10 10.02
N SER A 257 -6.91 -2.63 10.55
CA SER A 257 -8.25 -3.08 10.14
C SER A 257 -9.26 -1.94 10.22
N ASN A 258 -10.15 -1.86 9.24
CA ASN A 258 -11.27 -0.92 9.26
C ASN A 258 -12.31 -1.20 10.38
N GLN A 259 -12.29 -2.40 10.97
CA GLN A 259 -13.16 -2.80 12.07
C GLN A 259 -12.67 -2.34 13.44
N LYS A 260 -11.39 -1.98 13.56
CA LYS A 260 -10.73 -1.61 14.83
C LYS A 260 -10.28 -0.18 14.72
N ARG A 261 -11.18 0.74 15.09
CA ARG A 261 -11.01 2.18 14.98
C ARG A 261 -11.27 2.83 16.32
N PHE A 262 -10.46 3.83 16.64
CA PHE A 262 -10.71 4.69 17.79
C PHE A 262 -11.89 5.60 17.48
N ASP A 263 -12.91 5.58 18.33
CA ASP A 263 -14.10 6.40 18.21
C ASP A 263 -14.64 6.75 19.60
N ASP A 264 -15.69 7.57 19.68
CA ASP A 264 -16.23 8.04 20.96
C ASP A 264 -16.78 6.91 21.85
N SER A 265 -17.02 5.71 21.30
CA SER A 265 -17.50 4.56 22.08
C SER A 265 -16.40 3.87 22.87
N ASN A 266 -15.17 3.86 22.36
CA ASN A 266 -14.03 3.20 22.99
C ASN A 266 -12.95 4.17 23.51
N CYS A 267 -12.99 5.42 23.05
CA CYS A 267 -11.97 6.44 23.24
C CYS A 267 -12.65 7.82 23.29
N PRO A 268 -13.52 8.08 24.30
CA PRO A 268 -14.29 9.33 24.37
C PRO A 268 -13.36 10.52 24.50
N GLN A 269 -13.57 11.55 23.66
CA GLN A 269 -12.77 12.79 23.63
C GLN A 269 -11.27 12.56 23.35
N CYS A 270 -10.90 11.47 22.69
CA CYS A 270 -9.49 11.21 22.42
C CYS A 270 -9.00 11.89 21.13
N PRO A 271 -7.77 12.42 21.11
CA PRO A 271 -7.27 13.14 19.94
C PRO A 271 -7.04 12.25 18.71
N ILE A 272 -7.06 10.93 18.90
CA ILE A 272 -6.90 9.92 17.83
C ILE A 272 -8.24 9.39 17.32
N ASN A 273 -9.35 10.03 17.66
CA ASN A 273 -10.67 9.65 17.14
C ASN A 273 -10.64 9.64 15.60
N GLY A 274 -11.06 8.53 15.04
CA GLY A 274 -11.05 8.27 13.61
C GLY A 274 -9.82 7.52 13.09
N GLN A 275 -8.81 7.29 13.92
CA GLN A 275 -7.62 6.54 13.52
C GLN A 275 -7.88 5.04 13.70
N GLN A 276 -7.23 4.20 12.90
CA GLN A 276 -7.32 2.75 13.04
C GLN A 276 -6.25 2.24 14.00
N GLU A 277 -6.57 1.19 14.76
CA GLU A 277 -5.59 0.46 15.54
C GLU A 277 -4.54 -0.16 14.61
N VAL A 278 -3.27 0.05 14.94
CA VAL A 278 -2.17 -0.73 14.40
C VAL A 278 -1.73 -1.69 15.51
N SER A 279 -1.64 -2.97 15.18
CA SER A 279 -1.27 -4.03 16.10
C SER A 279 -0.45 -5.09 15.38
N ALA A 280 0.06 -6.08 16.11
CA ALA A 280 0.77 -7.20 15.50
C ALA A 280 0.13 -8.55 15.89
N ALA A 281 0.01 -9.46 14.93
CA ALA A 281 -0.51 -10.81 15.17
C ALA A 281 0.20 -11.87 14.32
N SER A 282 0.17 -13.13 14.77
CA SER A 282 0.79 -14.24 14.01
C SER A 282 0.02 -14.61 12.74
N LYS A 283 -1.28 -14.27 12.67
CA LYS A 283 -2.11 -14.59 11.51
C LYS A 283 -1.76 -13.68 10.34
N VAL A 284 -1.41 -14.28 9.21
CA VAL A 284 -1.16 -13.59 7.94
C VAL A 284 -2.45 -13.55 7.13
N ASP A 285 -2.90 -12.34 6.75
CA ASP A 285 -4.04 -12.13 5.86
C ASP A 285 -3.91 -10.78 5.10
N GLU A 286 -4.95 -10.31 4.43
CA GLU A 286 -4.93 -9.06 3.66
C GLU A 286 -4.59 -7.84 4.53
N LYS A 287 -4.91 -7.88 5.84
CA LYS A 287 -4.68 -6.77 6.78
C LYS A 287 -3.21 -6.57 7.12
N THR A 288 -2.37 -7.59 6.92
CA THR A 288 -0.93 -7.53 7.16
C THR A 288 -0.16 -6.97 5.96
N THR A 289 -0.85 -6.64 4.87
CA THR A 289 -0.21 -6.27 3.60
C THR A 289 -0.08 -4.75 3.47
N TRP A 290 1.14 -4.30 3.18
CA TRP A 290 1.49 -2.89 3.08
C TRP A 290 2.26 -2.60 1.79
N PHE A 291 2.38 -1.34 1.41
CA PHE A 291 3.26 -0.91 0.32
C PHE A 291 3.78 0.51 0.56
N ALA A 292 4.92 0.83 -0.05
CA ALA A 292 5.56 2.14 0.03
C ALA A 292 5.64 2.76 -1.37
N GLU A 293 4.76 3.72 -1.66
CA GLU A 293 4.72 4.44 -2.94
C GLU A 293 4.90 5.96 -2.74
N GLU A 294 4.34 6.48 -1.65
CA GLU A 294 4.42 7.88 -1.23
C GLU A 294 5.67 8.07 -0.33
N GLY A 295 6.50 9.06 -0.61
CA GLY A 295 7.74 9.27 0.14
C GLY A 295 8.77 10.16 -0.56
N ILE A 296 9.86 10.43 0.15
CA ILE A 296 11.10 11.02 -0.35
C ILE A 296 12.13 9.90 -0.40
N TYR A 297 12.59 9.58 -1.61
CA TYR A 297 13.49 8.46 -1.87
C TYR A 297 14.89 8.98 -2.17
N VAL A 298 15.89 8.44 -1.47
CA VAL A 298 17.29 8.81 -1.65
C VAL A 298 17.95 7.83 -2.62
N ILE A 299 18.85 8.31 -3.48
CA ILE A 299 19.58 7.52 -4.46
C ILE A 299 21.07 7.85 -4.45
#